data_AF-A0AAW9KJR8-F1
#
_entry.id   AF-A0AAW9KJR8-F1
#
_cell.length_a   1.000
_cell.length_b   1.000
_cell.length_c   1.000
_cell.angle_alpha   90.00
_cell.angle_beta   90.00
_cell.angle_gamma   90.00
#
_symmetry.space_group_name_H-M   'P 1'
#
loop_
_entity.id
_entity.type
_entity.pdbx_description
1 polymer ?
#
loop_
_entity_poly.entity_id
_entity_poly.type
_entity_poly.pdbx_seq_one_letter_code
_entity_poly.pdbx_strand_id
1 'polypeptide(L)'
;AYNKINGVYATEHEYLLEHVLRERWGFEGVVVSDWGAVNDKPASVRAGMALQMPGRNDAGARKLASRVRSGEFPEALLDRAVRRILRLAAEVDSHRRMGASFDAEAHHQLAREAAAECIVLLKNEAGLLPLHPDRQQHVAVIGRFAREPRFQGAGSSQIVPTQVDSALAELEQL
;
A
#
# COMPACT_ATOMS: atom_id res chain seq x y z
N ALA A 1 1.11 -8.59 -7.61
CA ALA A 1 -0.27 -8.61 -8.14
C ALA A 1 -0.78 -10.04 -8.22
N TYR A 2 -2.10 -10.24 -8.13
CA TYR A 2 -2.75 -11.56 -8.22
C TYR A 2 -2.86 -12.11 -9.64
N ASN A 3 -3.05 -11.25 -10.63
CA ASN A 3 -3.41 -11.65 -11.98
C ASN A 3 -2.24 -12.23 -12.78
N LYS A 4 -2.59 -12.83 -13.90
CA LYS A 4 -1.64 -13.18 -14.96
C LYS A 4 -1.36 -11.99 -15.85
N ILE A 5 -0.15 -11.92 -16.39
CA ILE A 5 0.27 -11.00 -17.43
C ILE A 5 0.77 -11.87 -18.57
N ASN A 6 0.17 -11.73 -19.76
CA ASN A 6 0.49 -12.56 -20.92
C ASN A 6 0.49 -14.08 -20.63
N GLY A 7 -0.45 -14.55 -19.80
CA GLY A 7 -0.63 -15.97 -19.47
C GLY A 7 0.17 -16.50 -18.27
N VAL A 8 1.12 -15.73 -17.72
CA VAL A 8 1.95 -16.14 -16.57
C VAL A 8 1.56 -15.33 -15.32
N TYR A 9 1.42 -15.98 -14.16
CA TYR A 9 1.14 -15.27 -12.91
C TYR A 9 2.24 -14.26 -12.60
N ALA A 10 1.88 -13.05 -12.18
CA ALA A 10 2.86 -12.01 -11.88
C ALA A 10 3.90 -12.45 -10.84
N THR A 11 3.53 -13.34 -9.91
CA THR A 11 4.45 -13.89 -8.88
C THR A 11 5.47 -14.90 -9.42
N GLU A 12 5.22 -15.45 -10.61
CA GLU A 12 6.00 -16.51 -11.27
C GLU A 12 6.63 -16.01 -12.58
N HIS A 13 6.53 -14.70 -12.85
CA HIS A 13 6.91 -14.12 -14.14
C HIS A 13 8.36 -13.64 -14.15
N GLU A 14 9.29 -14.56 -14.43
CA GLU A 14 10.74 -14.29 -14.44
C GLU A 14 11.13 -13.09 -15.31
N TYR A 15 10.54 -12.94 -16.49
CA TYR A 15 10.80 -11.78 -17.35
C TYR A 15 10.41 -10.44 -16.71
N LEU A 16 9.33 -10.37 -15.94
CA LEU A 16 8.98 -9.12 -15.25
C LEU A 16 9.88 -8.88 -14.04
N LEU A 17 10.11 -9.93 -13.25
CA LEU A 17 10.73 -9.80 -11.94
C LEU A 17 12.27 -9.76 -11.99
N GLU A 18 12.92 -10.49 -12.88
CA GLU A 18 14.38 -10.45 -13.03
C GLU A 18 14.78 -9.60 -14.24
N HIS A 19 14.30 -9.90 -15.46
CA HIS A 19 14.75 -9.16 -16.65
C HIS A 19 14.34 -7.68 -16.66
N VAL A 20 13.06 -7.35 -16.46
CA VAL A 20 12.62 -5.94 -16.47
C VAL A 20 13.02 -5.25 -15.17
N LEU A 21 12.53 -5.74 -14.04
CA LEU A 21 12.67 -5.05 -12.77
C LEU A 21 14.14 -4.94 -12.30
N ARG A 22 14.97 -5.96 -12.52
CA ARG A 22 16.33 -5.98 -11.97
C ARG A 22 17.41 -5.70 -13.00
N GLU A 23 17.43 -6.43 -14.11
CA GLU A 23 18.48 -6.24 -15.12
C GLU A 23 18.34 -4.90 -15.84
N ARG A 24 17.11 -4.47 -16.17
CA ARG A 24 16.90 -3.19 -16.86
C ARG A 24 16.74 -2.00 -15.93
N TRP A 25 15.99 -2.13 -14.83
CA TRP A 25 15.73 -1.00 -13.93
C TRP A 25 16.69 -0.93 -12.74
N GLY A 26 17.50 -1.97 -12.49
CA GLY A 26 18.47 -1.96 -11.39
C GLY A 26 17.84 -2.10 -10.00
N PHE A 27 16.65 -2.69 -9.87
CA PHE A 27 16.01 -2.82 -8.55
C PHE A 27 16.78 -3.78 -7.62
N GLU A 28 17.24 -3.24 -6.50
CA GLU A 28 18.03 -4.00 -5.51
C GLU A 28 17.21 -4.53 -4.32
N GLY A 29 15.93 -4.14 -4.24
CA GLY A 29 15.06 -4.45 -3.11
C GLY A 29 14.44 -5.85 -3.12
N VAL A 30 13.43 -6.01 -2.27
CA VAL A 30 12.67 -7.26 -2.06
C VAL A 30 11.36 -7.21 -2.83
N VAL A 31 11.08 -8.25 -3.62
CA VAL A 31 9.74 -8.46 -4.20
C VAL A 31 8.94 -9.34 -3.24
N VAL A 32 7.79 -8.82 -2.83
CA VAL A 32 6.84 -9.46 -1.93
C VAL A 32 5.56 -9.79 -2.70
N SER A 33 5.00 -10.98 -2.49
CA SER A 33 3.73 -11.33 -3.12
C SER A 33 2.57 -10.57 -2.49
N ASP A 34 1.51 -10.40 -3.28
CA ASP A 34 0.20 -10.07 -2.71
C ASP A 34 -0.32 -11.25 -1.87
N TRP A 35 -1.36 -11.02 -1.07
CA TRP A 35 -1.83 -11.94 -0.04
C TRP A 35 -2.45 -13.21 -0.63
N GLY A 36 -1.69 -14.30 -0.69
CA GLY A 36 -2.13 -15.57 -1.29
C GLY A 36 -1.93 -15.65 -2.80
N ALA A 37 -1.16 -14.72 -3.41
CA ALA A 37 -0.97 -14.69 -4.86
C ALA A 37 -0.02 -15.77 -5.42
N VAL A 38 0.77 -16.42 -4.56
CA VAL A 38 1.74 -17.46 -4.98
C VAL A 38 1.00 -18.78 -5.21
N ASN A 39 0.99 -19.26 -6.47
CA ASN A 39 0.38 -20.54 -6.83
C ASN A 39 1.42 -21.67 -6.79
N ASP A 40 2.60 -21.46 -7.39
CA ASP A 40 3.76 -22.37 -7.30
C ASP A 40 4.95 -21.67 -6.65
N LYS A 41 5.34 -22.16 -5.46
CA LYS A 41 6.43 -21.56 -4.66
C LYS A 41 7.81 -21.75 -5.31
N PRO A 42 8.25 -22.96 -5.72
CA PRO A 42 9.46 -23.12 -6.51
C PRO A 42 9.53 -22.23 -7.75
N ALA A 43 8.45 -22.14 -8.54
CA ALA A 43 8.42 -21.27 -9.72
C ALA A 43 8.55 -19.79 -9.35
N SER A 44 7.87 -19.35 -8.29
CA SER A 44 7.95 -17.97 -7.80
C SER A 44 9.36 -17.60 -7.34
N VAL A 45 10.02 -18.48 -6.57
CA VAL A 45 11.41 -18.25 -6.10
C VAL A 45 12.38 -18.20 -7.28
N ARG A 46 12.22 -19.10 -8.25
CA ARG A 46 13.01 -19.10 -9.49
C ARG A 46 12.85 -17.77 -10.23
N ALA A 47 11.61 -17.32 -10.39
CA ALA A 47 11.25 -16.08 -11.05
C ALA A 47 11.72 -14.82 -10.31
N GLY A 48 12.24 -14.91 -9.08
CA GLY A 48 12.79 -13.76 -8.36
C GLY A 48 11.92 -13.21 -7.24
N MET A 49 10.80 -13.87 -6.91
CA MET A 49 10.02 -13.59 -5.72
C MET A 49 10.86 -13.89 -4.47
N ALA A 50 10.94 -12.94 -3.55
CA ALA A 50 11.72 -13.11 -2.33
C ALA A 50 10.84 -13.56 -1.16
N LEU A 51 9.68 -12.91 -0.98
CA LEU A 51 8.80 -13.18 0.16
C LEU A 51 7.37 -13.48 -0.30
N GLN A 52 6.86 -14.65 0.10
CA GLN A 52 5.45 -15.00 -0.06
C GLN A 52 4.64 -14.51 1.15
N MET A 53 3.52 -13.85 0.90
CA MET A 53 2.57 -13.39 1.91
C MET A 53 1.16 -13.95 1.65
N PRO A 54 0.34 -14.19 2.70
CA PRO A 54 0.78 -14.32 4.08
C PRO A 54 1.66 -15.56 4.26
N GLY A 55 2.46 -15.57 5.32
CA GLY A 55 3.01 -16.82 5.82
C GLY A 55 1.89 -17.69 6.39
N ARG A 56 1.46 -18.73 5.67
CA ARG A 56 0.46 -19.70 6.17
C ARG A 56 0.39 -21.04 5.44
N ASN A 57 1.43 -21.42 4.70
CA ASN A 57 1.45 -22.73 4.04
C ASN A 57 2.83 -23.39 4.14
N ASP A 58 3.03 -24.14 5.21
CA ASP A 58 4.25 -24.92 5.40
C ASP A 58 4.43 -25.98 4.30
N ALA A 59 3.37 -26.44 3.61
CA ALA A 59 3.52 -27.48 2.59
C ALA A 59 4.37 -26.99 1.41
N GLY A 60 4.13 -25.76 0.95
CA GLY A 60 4.94 -25.15 -0.11
C GLY A 60 6.40 -24.93 0.33
N ALA A 61 6.60 -24.45 1.56
CA ALA A 61 7.94 -24.27 2.13
C ALA A 61 8.68 -25.60 2.32
N ARG A 62 8.02 -26.62 2.84
CA ARG A 62 8.56 -27.98 3.01
C ARG A 62 8.92 -28.62 1.67
N LYS A 63 8.05 -28.48 0.66
CA LYS A 63 8.31 -28.96 -0.71
C LYS A 63 9.53 -28.27 -1.33
N LEU A 64 9.66 -26.95 -1.15
CA LEU A 64 10.84 -26.23 -1.63
C LEU A 64 12.10 -26.70 -0.88
N ALA A 65 12.04 -26.79 0.44
CA ALA A 65 13.17 -27.23 1.26
C ALA A 65 13.60 -28.66 0.92
N SER A 66 12.67 -29.59 0.68
CA SER A 66 13.00 -30.96 0.27
C SER A 66 13.70 -31.00 -1.07
N ARG A 67 13.25 -30.19 -2.05
CA ARG A 67 13.87 -30.09 -3.37
C ARG A 67 15.25 -29.44 -3.36
N VAL A 68 15.47 -28.48 -2.47
CA VAL A 68 16.82 -27.93 -2.25
C VAL A 68 17.74 -29.00 -1.68
N ARG A 69 17.30 -29.71 -0.64
CA ARG A 69 18.09 -30.78 0.00
C ARG A 69 18.38 -31.97 -0.91
N SER A 70 17.46 -32.29 -1.84
CA SER A 70 17.68 -33.35 -2.83
C SER A 70 18.50 -32.91 -4.04
N GLY A 71 18.77 -31.61 -4.20
CA GLY A 71 19.45 -31.03 -5.36
C GLY A 71 18.56 -30.76 -6.58
N GLU A 72 17.26 -31.09 -6.52
CA GLU A 72 16.29 -30.80 -7.58
C GLU A 72 16.02 -29.30 -7.78
N PHE A 73 16.28 -28.48 -6.75
CA PHE A 73 16.16 -27.03 -6.82
C PHE A 73 17.50 -26.37 -6.44
N PRO A 74 18.07 -25.49 -7.28
CA PRO A 74 19.34 -24.85 -6.97
C PRO A 74 19.26 -24.00 -5.70
N GLU A 75 20.06 -24.34 -4.69
CA GLU A 75 20.12 -23.62 -3.41
C GLU A 75 20.44 -22.13 -3.62
N ALA A 76 21.29 -21.80 -4.60
CA ALA A 76 21.64 -20.42 -4.95
C ALA A 76 20.44 -19.52 -5.25
N LEU A 77 19.34 -20.07 -5.80
CA LEU A 77 18.11 -19.30 -6.04
C LEU A 77 17.38 -18.96 -4.74
N LEU A 78 17.39 -19.89 -3.77
CA LEU A 78 16.84 -19.65 -2.44
C LEU A 78 17.73 -18.68 -1.64
N ASP A 79 19.05 -18.88 -1.67
CA ASP A 79 20.03 -17.97 -1.06
C ASP A 79 19.85 -16.53 -1.53
N ARG A 80 19.65 -16.34 -2.84
CA ARG A 80 19.41 -15.01 -3.41
C ARG A 80 18.17 -14.35 -2.80
N ALA A 81 17.06 -15.09 -2.67
CA ALA A 81 15.85 -14.59 -2.02
C ALA A 81 16.09 -14.25 -0.55
N VAL A 82 16.74 -15.15 0.20
CA VAL A 82 17.06 -14.98 1.63
C VAL A 82 17.97 -13.78 1.86
N ARG A 83 19.04 -13.61 1.06
CA ARG A 83 19.95 -12.47 1.16
C ARG A 83 19.24 -11.13 0.97
N ARG A 84 18.29 -11.03 0.02
CA ARG A 84 17.49 -9.80 -0.19
C ARG A 84 16.66 -9.48 1.06
N ILE A 85 16.01 -10.48 1.66
CA ILE A 85 15.22 -10.32 2.89
C ILE A 85 16.11 -9.91 4.07
N LEU A 86 17.27 -10.56 4.24
CA LEU A 86 18.20 -10.25 5.33
C LEU A 86 18.78 -8.83 5.20
N ARG A 87 19.07 -8.37 3.98
CA ARG A 87 19.50 -6.98 3.74
C ARG A 87 18.42 -5.98 4.17
N LEU A 88 17.17 -6.19 3.72
CA LEU A 88 16.05 -5.34 4.14
C LEU A 88 15.86 -5.37 5.66
N ALA A 89 15.94 -6.54 6.29
CA ALA A 89 15.81 -6.66 7.74
C ALA A 89 16.91 -5.90 8.49
N ALA A 90 18.16 -6.00 8.04
CA ALA A 90 19.28 -5.27 8.62
C ALA A 90 19.13 -3.74 8.45
N GLU A 91 18.69 -3.30 7.28
CA GLU A 91 18.43 -1.88 7.00
C GLU A 91 17.33 -1.32 7.92
N VAL A 92 16.19 -2.01 8.01
CA VAL A 92 15.08 -1.63 8.90
C VAL A 92 15.51 -1.59 10.37
N ASP A 93 16.28 -2.59 10.82
CA ASP A 93 16.78 -2.63 12.19
C ASP A 93 17.75 -1.47 12.49
N SER A 94 18.62 -1.13 11.54
CA SER A 94 19.55 0.01 11.69
C SER A 94 18.86 1.37 11.83
N HIS A 95 17.63 1.49 11.31
CA HIS A 95 16.82 2.70 11.40
C HIS A 95 15.75 2.64 12.50
N ARG A 96 15.73 1.57 13.30
CA ARG A 96 14.70 1.36 14.32
C ARG A 96 14.82 2.40 15.44
N ARG A 97 13.73 3.11 15.69
CA ARG A 97 13.62 4.09 16.80
C ARG A 97 12.73 3.53 17.90
N MET A 98 13.35 3.20 19.04
CA MET A 98 12.60 2.78 20.23
C MET A 98 11.90 3.97 20.88
N GLY A 99 10.63 3.79 21.26
CA GLY A 99 9.84 4.86 21.89
C GLY A 99 9.45 6.00 20.95
N ALA A 100 9.43 5.76 19.64
CA ALA A 100 8.98 6.76 18.68
C ALA A 100 7.53 7.20 18.99
N SER A 101 7.32 8.51 19.07
CA SER A 101 6.02 9.15 19.14
C SER A 101 5.78 9.98 17.89
N PHE A 102 4.53 10.41 17.69
CA PHE A 102 4.16 11.33 16.63
C PHE A 102 3.17 12.37 17.17
N ASP A 103 3.11 13.52 16.50
CA ASP A 103 2.15 14.57 16.82
C ASP A 103 0.88 14.35 16.00
N ALA A 104 -0.19 13.91 16.68
CA ALA A 104 -1.46 13.61 16.03
C ALA A 104 -2.13 14.87 15.45
N GLU A 105 -1.97 16.02 16.11
CA GLU A 105 -2.56 17.27 15.66
C GLU A 105 -1.84 17.80 14.42
N ALA A 106 -0.50 17.80 14.45
CA ALA A 106 0.28 18.19 13.28
C ALA A 106 0.00 17.30 12.06
N HIS A 107 -0.20 15.99 12.27
CA HIS A 107 -0.59 15.08 11.19
C HIS A 107 -2.04 15.32 10.71
N HIS A 108 -2.96 15.66 11.60
CA HIS A 108 -4.35 16.02 11.24
C HIS A 108 -4.37 17.28 10.37
N GLN A 109 -3.60 18.29 10.76
CA GLN A 109 -3.47 19.53 9.99
C GLN A 109 -2.84 19.29 8.61
N LEU A 110 -1.82 18.42 8.51
CA LEU A 110 -1.27 18.01 7.22
C LEU A 110 -2.29 17.26 6.36
N ALA A 111 -3.11 16.39 6.96
CA ALA A 111 -4.18 15.70 6.25
C ALA A 111 -5.24 16.68 5.71
N ARG A 112 -5.56 17.72 6.48
CA ARG A 112 -6.46 18.82 6.06
C ARG A 112 -5.88 19.60 4.87
N GLU A 113 -4.60 19.94 4.90
CA GLU A 113 -3.91 20.61 3.77
C GLU A 113 -3.95 19.73 2.52
N ALA A 114 -3.56 18.46 2.62
CA ALA A 114 -3.63 17.52 1.51
C ALA A 114 -5.06 17.37 0.98
N ALA A 115 -6.07 17.34 1.85
CA ALA A 115 -7.47 17.27 1.45
C ALA A 115 -7.92 18.52 0.69
N ALA A 116 -7.51 19.72 1.13
CA ALA A 116 -7.83 20.96 0.44
C ALA A 116 -7.26 20.99 -1.00
N GLU A 117 -6.06 20.45 -1.19
CA GLU A 117 -5.43 20.34 -2.52
C GLU A 117 -6.01 19.21 -3.39
N CYS A 118 -6.76 18.26 -2.82
CA CYS A 118 -7.43 17.19 -3.56
C CYS A 118 -8.80 17.60 -4.14
N ILE A 119 -9.35 18.76 -3.77
CA ILE A 119 -10.68 19.19 -4.21
C ILE A 119 -10.60 19.76 -5.63
N VAL A 120 -11.38 19.19 -6.54
CA VAL A 120 -11.51 19.69 -7.92
C VAL A 120 -12.84 20.42 -8.09
N LEU A 121 -12.78 21.73 -8.36
CA LEU A 121 -13.96 22.52 -8.70
C LEU A 121 -14.42 22.22 -10.13
N LEU A 122 -15.43 21.36 -10.27
CA LEU A 122 -15.93 20.94 -11.58
C LEU A 122 -16.80 21.99 -12.27
N LYS A 123 -17.52 22.80 -11.50
CA LYS A 123 -18.47 23.80 -12.00
C LYS A 123 -18.58 24.97 -11.04
N ASN A 124 -18.52 26.19 -11.58
CA ASN A 124 -18.80 27.43 -10.84
C ASN A 124 -19.41 28.47 -11.79
N GLU A 125 -20.72 28.63 -11.73
CA GLU A 125 -21.45 29.58 -12.57
C GLU A 125 -21.79 30.85 -11.79
N ALA A 126 -21.78 32.00 -12.48
CA ALA A 126 -22.14 33.30 -11.92
C ALA A 126 -21.40 33.70 -10.63
N GLY A 127 -20.20 33.13 -10.39
CA GLY A 127 -19.43 33.40 -9.18
C GLY A 127 -20.11 32.90 -7.90
N LEU A 128 -20.82 31.77 -7.97
CA LEU A 128 -21.51 31.17 -6.82
C LEU A 128 -20.54 30.86 -5.66
N LEU A 129 -19.35 30.35 -5.99
CA LEU A 129 -18.28 30.12 -5.03
C LEU A 129 -17.13 31.12 -5.22
N PRO A 130 -16.46 31.57 -4.13
CA PRO A 130 -16.68 31.16 -2.74
C PRO A 130 -17.96 31.78 -2.13
N LEU A 131 -18.52 31.11 -1.11
CA LEU A 131 -19.57 31.72 -0.28
C LEU A 131 -18.95 32.89 0.51
N HIS A 132 -19.66 34.02 0.60
CA HIS A 132 -19.16 35.23 1.24
C HIS A 132 -19.78 35.38 2.64
N PRO A 133 -18.99 35.23 3.72
CA PRO A 133 -19.51 35.27 5.09
C PRO A 133 -20.09 36.64 5.48
N ASP A 134 -19.59 37.73 4.87
CA ASP A 134 -20.05 39.10 5.16
C ASP A 134 -21.45 39.42 4.60
N ARG A 135 -22.00 38.54 3.77
CA ARG A 135 -23.39 38.63 3.32
C ARG A 135 -24.19 37.77 4.28
N GLN A 136 -25.23 38.32 4.93
CA GLN A 136 -26.16 37.54 5.75
C GLN A 136 -26.79 36.40 4.91
N GLN A 137 -26.12 35.27 4.83
CA GLN A 137 -26.46 34.13 3.99
C GLN A 137 -27.04 33.04 4.87
N HIS A 138 -28.24 32.58 4.52
CA HIS A 138 -28.82 31.40 5.13
C HIS A 138 -28.41 30.18 4.31
N VAL A 139 -27.62 29.28 4.90
CA VAL A 139 -27.14 28.06 4.25
C VAL A 139 -28.00 26.87 4.71
N ALA A 140 -28.59 26.15 3.76
CA ALA A 140 -29.24 24.88 4.02
C ALA A 140 -28.32 23.73 3.60
N VAL A 141 -27.86 22.93 4.58
CA VAL A 141 -26.99 21.78 4.35
C VAL A 141 -27.82 20.51 4.16
N ILE A 142 -27.74 19.88 2.99
CA ILE A 142 -28.54 18.70 2.64
C ILE A 142 -27.62 17.52 2.28
N GLY A 143 -27.83 16.38 2.94
CA GLY A 143 -27.17 15.11 2.65
C GLY A 143 -26.42 14.52 3.84
N ARG A 144 -26.44 13.18 3.96
CA ARG A 144 -25.84 12.45 5.09
C ARG A 144 -24.34 12.70 5.24
N PHE A 145 -23.61 12.84 4.12
CA PHE A 145 -22.16 12.99 4.14
C PHE A 145 -21.66 14.30 4.75
N ALA A 146 -22.52 15.31 4.88
CA ALA A 146 -22.15 16.53 5.60
C ALA A 146 -21.97 16.25 7.11
N ARG A 147 -22.74 15.32 7.67
CA ARG A 147 -22.67 14.89 9.08
C ARG A 147 -21.76 13.67 9.29
N GLU A 148 -21.79 12.72 8.36
CA GLU A 148 -21.01 11.48 8.41
C GLU A 148 -20.09 11.40 7.18
N PRO A 149 -18.88 11.97 7.26
CA PRO A 149 -18.02 12.12 6.08
C PRO A 149 -17.64 10.79 5.44
N ARG A 150 -17.61 10.77 4.10
CA ARG A 150 -17.02 9.68 3.34
C ARG A 150 -15.63 10.10 2.86
N PHE A 151 -14.62 9.77 3.64
CA PHE A 151 -13.24 10.20 3.43
C PHE A 151 -12.28 9.08 3.00
N GLN A 152 -12.72 7.82 3.05
CA GLN A 152 -11.92 6.67 2.63
C GLN A 152 -12.78 5.54 2.01
N GLY A 153 -12.10 4.62 1.33
CA GLY A 153 -12.68 3.36 0.86
C GLY A 153 -12.78 2.30 1.97
N ALA A 154 -12.96 1.05 1.57
CA ALA A 154 -13.00 -0.11 2.45
C ALA A 154 -11.94 -1.15 2.04
N GLY A 155 -11.82 -2.24 2.81
CA GLY A 155 -10.90 -3.34 2.50
C GLY A 155 -9.55 -3.17 3.20
N SER A 156 -8.47 -3.64 2.56
CA SER A 156 -7.13 -3.65 3.16
C SER A 156 -6.56 -2.25 3.45
N SER A 157 -7.10 -1.20 2.84
CA SER A 157 -6.67 0.19 3.02
C SER A 157 -7.47 0.95 4.08
N GLN A 158 -8.40 0.30 4.79
CA GLN A 158 -9.21 0.97 5.80
C GLN A 158 -8.36 1.31 7.03
N ILE A 159 -8.43 2.57 7.47
CA ILE A 159 -7.71 3.08 8.63
C ILE A 159 -8.71 3.54 9.69
N VAL A 160 -8.41 3.27 10.97
CA VAL A 160 -9.10 3.91 12.10
C VAL A 160 -8.43 5.28 12.33
N PRO A 161 -9.09 6.40 12.01
CA PRO A 161 -8.48 7.71 12.09
C PRO A 161 -8.32 8.19 13.55
N THR A 162 -7.36 9.08 13.78
CA THR A 162 -7.20 9.79 15.07
C THR A 162 -8.30 10.82 15.30
N GLN A 163 -8.71 11.51 14.23
CA GLN A 163 -9.75 12.54 14.23
C GLN A 163 -10.45 12.58 12.86
N VAL A 164 -11.72 12.99 12.86
CA VAL A 164 -12.50 13.25 11.64
C VAL A 164 -13.39 14.46 11.87
N ASP A 165 -13.23 15.49 11.04
CA ASP A 165 -14.10 16.65 11.03
C ASP A 165 -15.24 16.46 10.03
N SER A 166 -16.44 16.94 10.37
CA SER A 166 -17.59 16.87 9.48
C SER A 166 -17.91 18.24 8.90
N ALA A 167 -18.26 18.30 7.62
CA ALA A 167 -18.57 19.57 6.95
C ALA A 167 -19.69 20.34 7.65
N LEU A 168 -20.68 19.65 8.22
CA LEU A 168 -21.76 20.29 8.98
C LEU A 168 -21.23 20.96 10.24
N ALA A 169 -20.44 20.25 11.06
CA ALA A 169 -19.89 20.80 12.29
C ALA A 169 -18.91 21.97 12.03
N GLU A 170 -18.15 21.92 10.93
CA GLU A 170 -17.25 23.01 10.55
C GLU A 170 -17.99 24.24 10.02
N LEU A 171 -19.08 24.05 9.26
CA LEU A 171 -19.92 25.16 8.78
C LEU A 171 -20.67 25.86 9.92
N GLU A 172 -21.04 25.14 10.99
CA GLU A 172 -21.70 25.70 12.17
C GLU A 172 -20.78 26.59 13.03
N GLN A 173 -19.45 26.50 12.82
CA GLN A 173 -18.45 27.31 13.51
C GLN A 173 -18.10 28.62 12.79
N LEU A 174 -18.54 28.80 11.54
CA LEU A 174 -18.33 29.99 10.70
C LEU A 174 -19.39 31.07 10.96
#